data_AF-A0AAU7C9U6-F1
#
_entry.id   AF-A0AAU7C9U6-F1
#
_cell.length_a   1.000
_cell.length_b   1.000
_cell.length_c   1.000
_cell.angle_alpha   90.00
_cell.angle_beta   90.00
_cell.angle_gamma   90.00
#
_symmetry.space_group_name_H-M   'P 1'
#
loop_
_entity.id
_entity.type
_entity.pdbx_description
1 polymer ?
#
loop_
_entity_poly.entity_id
_entity_poly.type
_entity_poly.pdbx_seq_one_letter_code
_entity_poly.pdbx_strand_id
1 'polypeptide(L)'
;MKCRHCGIPWEYEWEYCPQCERNYGGARYPSTQTDEELRDIARMIQQIHIAFADVVLSGGETIHQAHLEGIFGRGERWIAAGEKDPESDWSEVPGWKLEQGASTLSFFDVEGWRFHIPAFMCWSLQNWRTTDSTTPESVIWNLDFEEHWSKRYESLNRAQSEAVYDFLEFFDRYSGQDDAGKAIRSYWHQFRKD
;
A
#
# COMPACT_ATOMS: atom_id res chain seq x y z
N MET A 1 25.54 7.92 1.44
CA MET A 1 24.51 7.37 0.53
C MET A 1 24.17 8.38 -0.56
N LYS A 2 23.39 8.04 -1.60
CA LYS A 2 22.80 9.01 -2.54
C LYS A 2 21.30 9.06 -2.33
N CYS A 3 20.71 10.25 -2.34
CA CYS A 3 19.25 10.40 -2.30
C CYS A 3 18.65 9.71 -3.54
N ARG A 4 17.69 8.80 -3.34
CA ARG A 4 17.06 8.04 -4.43
C ARG A 4 16.14 8.90 -5.31
N HIS A 5 15.76 10.10 -4.85
CA HIS A 5 14.86 10.99 -5.57
C HIS A 5 15.59 12.04 -6.43
N CYS A 6 16.72 12.59 -5.94
CA CYS A 6 17.46 13.65 -6.65
C CYS A 6 18.95 13.35 -6.87
N GLY A 7 19.43 12.18 -6.44
CA GLY A 7 20.78 11.68 -6.75
C GLY A 7 21.94 12.33 -5.98
N ILE A 8 21.67 13.32 -5.11
CA ILE A 8 22.72 14.01 -4.37
C ILE A 8 23.34 13.13 -3.27
N PRO A 9 24.62 13.34 -2.90
CA PRO A 9 25.18 12.75 -1.69
C PRO A 9 24.36 13.13 -0.46
N TRP A 10 24.05 12.14 0.37
CA TRP A 10 23.23 12.27 1.57
C TRP A 10 23.80 11.36 2.66
N GLU A 11 23.65 11.72 3.93
CA GLU A 11 24.45 11.18 5.02
C GLU A 11 23.67 10.21 5.94
N TYR A 12 22.37 10.43 6.14
CA TYR A 12 21.57 9.69 7.15
C TYR A 12 20.23 9.20 6.61
N GLU A 13 19.98 7.89 6.55
CA GLU A 13 18.76 7.28 5.97
C GLU A 13 17.43 7.72 6.63
N TRP A 14 17.48 8.26 7.85
CA TRP A 14 16.33 8.68 8.65
C TRP A 14 16.02 10.19 8.57
N GLU A 15 16.85 11.00 7.90
CA GLU A 15 16.60 12.44 7.76
C GLU A 15 15.85 12.77 6.46
N TYR A 16 15.54 14.04 6.22
CA TYR A 16 15.08 14.50 4.91
C TYR A 16 16.30 14.91 4.08
N CYS A 17 16.34 14.51 2.81
CA CYS A 17 17.33 15.01 1.88
C CYS A 17 17.25 16.54 1.81
N PRO A 18 18.34 17.29 2.09
CA PRO A 18 18.28 18.75 2.18
C PRO A 18 18.00 19.45 0.84
N GLN A 19 18.05 18.72 -0.28
CA GLN A 19 17.84 19.27 -1.62
C GLN A 19 16.43 19.03 -2.16
N CYS A 20 15.88 17.83 -1.99
CA CYS A 20 14.54 17.52 -2.47
C CYS A 20 13.51 17.43 -1.33
N GLU A 21 13.97 17.65 -0.10
CA GLU A 21 13.19 17.60 1.12
C GLU A 21 12.48 16.25 1.32
N ARG A 22 12.99 15.17 0.71
CA ARG A 22 12.39 13.82 0.81
C ARG A 22 13.19 12.89 1.72
N ASN A 23 12.53 12.13 2.59
CA ASN A 23 13.17 11.04 3.35
C ASN A 23 13.35 9.78 2.47
N TYR A 24 13.94 8.72 3.02
CA TYR A 24 14.18 7.46 2.27
C TYR A 24 12.89 6.79 1.76
N GLY A 25 11.75 7.03 2.42
CA GLY A 25 10.43 6.51 2.04
C GLY A 25 9.67 7.36 1.03
N GLY A 26 10.21 8.52 0.61
CA GLY A 26 9.59 9.42 -0.36
C GLY A 26 8.84 10.62 0.22
N ALA A 27 8.65 10.69 1.55
CA ALA A 27 7.89 11.75 2.18
C ALA A 27 8.62 13.10 2.12
N ARG A 28 7.93 14.17 1.69
CA ARG A 28 8.41 15.57 1.66
C ARG A 28 8.27 16.31 3.00
N TYR A 29 9.25 17.15 3.32
CA TYR A 29 9.21 18.17 4.38
C TYR A 29 8.73 19.53 3.84
N PRO A 30 8.03 20.37 4.65
CA PRO A 30 7.48 20.03 5.95
C PRO A 30 6.37 18.98 5.81
N SER A 31 6.31 18.06 6.78
CA SER A 31 5.15 17.20 6.98
C SER A 31 3.92 18.10 7.05
N THR A 32 3.04 18.01 6.07
CA THR A 32 1.76 18.72 6.09
C THR A 32 0.72 17.96 6.93
N GLN A 33 1.09 16.82 7.52
CA GLN A 33 0.24 16.07 8.44
C GLN A 33 0.19 16.75 9.81
N THR A 34 -0.99 16.80 10.40
CA THR A 34 -1.23 17.30 11.75
C THR A 34 -0.80 16.28 12.81
N ASP A 35 -0.55 16.72 14.04
CA ASP A 35 -0.25 15.81 15.16
C ASP A 35 -1.35 14.78 15.42
N GLU A 36 -2.60 15.12 15.13
CA GLU A 36 -3.73 14.19 15.22
C GLU A 36 -3.64 13.11 14.15
N GLU A 37 -3.41 13.49 12.89
CA GLU A 37 -3.21 12.56 11.79
C GLU A 37 -2.04 11.61 12.08
N LEU A 38 -0.91 12.12 12.59
CA LEU A 38 0.25 11.30 12.92
C LEU A 38 -0.05 10.26 14.01
N ARG A 39 -0.84 10.61 15.03
CA ARG A 39 -1.28 9.67 16.08
C ARG A 39 -2.21 8.60 15.51
N ASP A 40 -3.18 8.99 14.69
CA ASP A 40 -4.10 8.04 14.06
C ASP A 40 -3.38 7.11 13.08
N ILE A 41 -2.47 7.63 12.26
CA ILE A 41 -1.61 6.84 11.37
C ILE A 41 -0.82 5.80 12.16
N ALA A 42 -0.13 6.20 13.24
CA ALA A 42 0.65 5.27 14.05
C ALA A 42 -0.21 4.14 14.64
N ARG A 43 -1.40 4.49 15.15
CA ARG A 43 -2.38 3.52 15.67
C ARG A 43 -2.85 2.54 14.61
N MET A 44 -3.21 3.03 13.43
CA MET A 44 -3.70 2.18 12.34
C MET A 44 -2.62 1.27 11.77
N ILE A 45 -1.40 1.77 11.60
CA ILE A 45 -0.28 0.93 11.15
C ILE A 45 -0.08 -0.24 12.12
N GLN A 46 -0.12 0.01 13.42
CA GLN A 46 -0.06 -1.07 14.41
C GLN A 46 -1.21 -2.07 14.26
N GLN A 47 -2.43 -1.60 14.02
CA GLN A 47 -3.61 -2.46 13.80
C GLN A 47 -3.48 -3.30 12.52
N ILE A 48 -2.97 -2.71 11.44
CA ILE A 48 -2.71 -3.42 10.17
C ILE A 48 -1.65 -4.50 10.40
N HIS A 49 -0.55 -4.18 11.10
CA HIS A 49 0.47 -5.17 11.45
C HIS A 49 -0.11 -6.36 12.23
N ILE A 50 -0.99 -6.10 13.20
CA ILE A 50 -1.64 -7.16 13.98
C ILE A 50 -2.58 -7.99 13.11
N ALA A 51 -3.42 -7.35 12.28
CA ALA A 51 -4.42 -8.03 11.47
C ALA A 51 -3.81 -8.88 10.35
N PHE A 52 -2.65 -8.49 9.83
CA PHE A 52 -1.96 -9.16 8.72
C PHE A 52 -0.69 -9.91 9.16
N ALA A 53 -0.48 -10.13 10.47
CA ALA A 53 0.74 -10.74 11.01
C ALA A 53 1.05 -12.14 10.42
N ASP A 54 0.02 -12.94 10.16
CA ASP A 54 0.16 -14.31 9.66
C ASP A 54 0.05 -14.43 8.12
N VAL A 55 0.00 -13.29 7.41
CA VAL A 55 -0.14 -13.28 5.95
C VAL A 55 1.21 -13.54 5.29
N VAL A 56 1.25 -14.60 4.48
CA VAL A 56 2.37 -14.97 3.63
C VAL A 56 1.92 -15.05 2.17
N LEU A 57 2.85 -14.87 1.23
CA LEU A 57 2.54 -14.80 -0.20
C LEU A 57 1.95 -16.10 -0.76
N SER A 58 2.32 -17.26 -0.20
CA SER A 58 1.76 -18.59 -0.52
C SER A 58 1.77 -19.03 -2.00
N GLY A 59 2.52 -18.37 -2.88
CA GLY A 59 2.52 -18.63 -4.32
C GLY A 59 1.78 -17.59 -5.14
N GLY A 60 1.21 -16.58 -4.49
CA GLY A 60 0.65 -15.40 -5.12
C GLY A 60 1.68 -14.58 -5.89
N GLU A 61 1.17 -13.68 -6.72
CA GLU A 61 1.98 -12.86 -7.61
C GLU A 61 2.76 -11.78 -6.87
N THR A 62 4.02 -11.60 -7.27
CA THR A 62 4.87 -10.50 -6.79
C THR A 62 4.64 -9.21 -7.59
N ILE A 63 5.06 -8.04 -7.07
CA ILE A 63 4.93 -6.75 -7.76
C ILE A 63 5.55 -6.79 -9.17
N HIS A 64 6.76 -7.34 -9.33
CA HIS A 64 7.39 -7.41 -10.65
C HIS A 64 6.69 -8.41 -11.58
N GLN A 65 6.11 -9.50 -11.05
CA GLN A 65 5.33 -10.44 -11.85
C GLN A 65 4.02 -9.78 -12.34
N ALA A 66 3.31 -9.11 -11.45
CA ALA A 66 2.08 -8.38 -11.77
C ALA A 66 2.30 -7.29 -12.84
N HIS A 67 3.50 -6.69 -12.91
CA HIS A 67 3.85 -5.75 -13.99
C HIS A 67 3.96 -6.41 -15.38
N LEU A 68 4.16 -7.73 -15.44
CA LEU A 68 4.24 -8.50 -16.69
C LEU A 68 2.90 -9.11 -17.10
N GLU A 69 1.91 -9.13 -16.19
CA GLU A 69 0.61 -9.76 -16.40
C GLU A 69 -0.08 -9.17 -17.64
N GLY A 70 -0.65 -10.03 -18.48
CA GLY A 70 -1.29 -9.64 -19.75
C GLY A 70 -0.35 -9.21 -20.88
N ILE A 71 0.96 -9.08 -20.63
CA ILE A 71 1.97 -8.69 -21.63
C ILE A 71 2.84 -9.88 -22.03
N PHE A 72 3.24 -10.71 -21.06
CA PHE A 72 4.11 -11.87 -21.26
C PHE A 72 3.50 -13.15 -20.67
N GLY A 73 3.89 -14.31 -21.20
CA GLY A 73 3.55 -15.59 -20.58
C GLY A 73 4.41 -15.88 -19.34
N ARG A 74 3.97 -16.86 -18.53
CA ARG A 74 4.64 -17.29 -17.27
C ARG A 74 5.91 -18.14 -17.47
N GLY A 75 6.76 -17.73 -18.42
CA GLY A 75 8.03 -18.39 -18.74
C GLY A 75 9.23 -17.80 -17.98
N GLU A 76 10.44 -17.88 -18.55
CA GLU A 76 11.68 -17.43 -17.89
C GLU A 76 11.62 -15.98 -17.36
N ARG A 77 11.02 -15.06 -18.10
CA ARG A 77 10.89 -13.65 -17.68
C ARG A 77 10.01 -13.49 -16.43
N TRP A 78 8.98 -14.32 -16.28
CA TRP A 78 8.10 -14.31 -15.13
C TRP A 78 8.81 -14.84 -13.88
N ILE A 79 9.60 -15.91 -14.04
CA ILE A 79 10.43 -16.46 -12.97
C ILE A 79 11.46 -15.41 -12.52
N ALA A 80 12.20 -14.83 -13.47
CA ALA A 80 13.20 -13.79 -13.19
C ALA A 80 12.58 -12.50 -12.61
N ALA A 81 11.29 -12.22 -12.85
CA ALA A 81 10.58 -11.13 -12.21
C ALA A 81 10.31 -11.44 -10.73
N GLY A 82 9.83 -12.65 -10.42
CA GLY A 82 9.60 -13.08 -9.03
C GLY A 82 10.88 -13.07 -8.18
N GLU A 83 12.03 -13.42 -8.77
CA GLU A 83 13.33 -13.36 -8.09
C GLU A 83 13.74 -11.94 -7.65
N LYS A 84 13.13 -10.89 -8.20
CA LYS A 84 13.37 -9.48 -7.78
C LYS A 84 12.58 -9.08 -6.53
N ASP A 85 11.65 -9.92 -6.10
CA ASP A 85 10.80 -9.72 -4.93
C ASP A 85 11.05 -10.82 -3.89
N PRO A 86 12.22 -10.80 -3.22
CA PRO A 86 12.59 -11.81 -2.24
C PRO A 86 11.85 -11.66 -0.90
N GLU A 87 11.03 -10.61 -0.75
CA GLU A 87 10.36 -10.28 0.50
C GLU A 87 9.36 -11.38 0.89
N SER A 88 9.60 -12.04 2.03
CA SER A 88 8.72 -13.07 2.59
C SER A 88 7.68 -12.51 3.56
N ASP A 89 7.93 -11.31 4.07
CA ASP A 89 7.04 -10.53 4.93
C ASP A 89 6.59 -9.29 4.15
N TRP A 90 5.28 -9.05 4.09
CA TRP A 90 4.72 -7.92 3.35
C TRP A 90 5.21 -6.57 3.88
N SER A 91 5.58 -6.49 5.16
CA SER A 91 6.06 -5.26 5.78
C SER A 91 7.50 -4.90 5.37
N GLU A 92 8.24 -5.84 4.79
CA GLU A 92 9.59 -5.62 4.27
C GLU A 92 9.61 -5.09 2.84
N VAL A 93 8.45 -5.02 2.16
CA VAL A 93 8.35 -4.52 0.79
C VAL A 93 8.84 -3.06 0.75
N PRO A 94 9.92 -2.76 -0.01
CA PRO A 94 10.48 -1.42 -0.01
C PRO A 94 9.50 -0.36 -0.51
N GLY A 95 9.44 0.80 0.17
CA GLY A 95 8.53 1.88 -0.20
C GLY A 95 8.63 2.34 -1.67
N TRP A 96 9.82 2.28 -2.28
CA TRP A 96 9.97 2.60 -3.71
C TRP A 96 9.25 1.61 -4.64
N LYS A 97 9.13 0.33 -4.25
CA LYS A 97 8.35 -0.67 -5.00
C LYS A 97 6.87 -0.36 -4.89
N LEU A 98 6.41 0.05 -3.71
CA LEU A 98 5.02 0.43 -3.47
C LEU A 98 4.66 1.71 -4.25
N GLU A 99 5.49 2.74 -4.18
CA GLU A 99 5.27 4.01 -4.90
C GLU A 99 5.21 3.83 -6.43
N GLN A 100 6.04 2.94 -6.99
CA GLN A 100 6.06 2.67 -8.44
C GLN A 100 5.08 1.56 -8.86
N GLY A 101 4.63 0.74 -7.90
CA GLY A 101 3.85 -0.46 -8.11
C GLY A 101 2.34 -0.24 -8.05
N ALA A 102 1.86 1.00 -7.92
CA ALA A 102 0.42 1.28 -7.79
C ALA A 102 -0.45 0.61 -8.87
N SER A 103 0.01 0.56 -10.12
CA SER A 103 -0.71 -0.08 -11.22
C SER A 103 -0.80 -1.61 -11.09
N THR A 104 0.09 -2.23 -10.31
CA THR A 104 0.12 -3.70 -10.10
C THR A 104 -1.03 -4.22 -9.26
N LEU A 105 -1.66 -3.35 -8.44
CA LEU A 105 -2.80 -3.70 -7.59
C LEU A 105 -3.95 -4.36 -8.36
N SER A 106 -4.19 -3.90 -9.60
CA SER A 106 -5.24 -4.44 -10.46
C SER A 106 -4.91 -5.81 -11.04
N PHE A 107 -3.62 -6.17 -11.12
CA PHE A 107 -3.14 -7.38 -11.81
C PHE A 107 -2.91 -8.56 -10.89
N PHE A 108 -2.72 -8.35 -9.59
CA PHE A 108 -2.51 -9.44 -8.64
C PHE A 108 -3.61 -10.50 -8.67
N ASP A 109 -3.22 -11.77 -8.58
CA ASP A 109 -4.11 -12.81 -8.09
C ASP A 109 -4.56 -12.56 -6.64
N VAL A 110 -5.48 -13.39 -6.14
CA VAL A 110 -6.08 -13.21 -4.81
C VAL A 110 -5.01 -13.27 -3.69
N GLU A 111 -4.04 -14.17 -3.83
CA GLU A 111 -2.99 -14.37 -2.82
C GLU A 111 -1.97 -13.22 -2.82
N GLY A 112 -1.52 -12.80 -4.01
CA GLY A 112 -0.65 -11.65 -4.21
C GLY A 112 -1.30 -10.37 -3.71
N TRP A 113 -2.60 -10.17 -4.00
CA TRP A 113 -3.33 -9.00 -3.52
C TRP A 113 -3.41 -8.98 -1.99
N ARG A 114 -3.78 -10.11 -1.37
CA ARG A 114 -3.87 -10.22 0.10
C ARG A 114 -2.53 -9.98 0.77
N PHE A 115 -1.42 -10.44 0.17
CA PHE A 115 -0.08 -10.21 0.69
C PHE A 115 0.34 -8.74 0.57
N HIS A 116 0.13 -8.08 -0.57
CA HIS A 116 0.66 -6.73 -0.80
C HIS A 116 -0.25 -5.61 -0.25
N ILE A 117 -1.56 -5.82 -0.17
CA ILE A 117 -2.50 -4.76 0.26
C ILE A 117 -2.15 -4.12 1.62
N PRO A 118 -1.74 -4.83 2.70
CA PRO A 118 -1.32 -4.17 3.94
C PRO A 118 -0.10 -3.26 3.78
N ALA A 119 0.88 -3.65 2.96
CA ALA A 119 2.07 -2.83 2.68
C ALA A 119 1.68 -1.52 1.98
N PHE A 120 0.82 -1.61 0.96
CA PHE A 120 0.27 -0.46 0.25
C PHE A 120 -0.57 0.45 1.13
N MET A 121 -1.38 -0.10 2.06
CA MET A 121 -2.13 0.69 3.04
C MET A 121 -1.19 1.46 3.98
N CYS A 122 -0.19 0.79 4.58
CA CYS A 122 0.79 1.42 5.47
C CYS A 122 1.56 2.53 4.76
N TRP A 123 2.04 2.26 3.54
CA TRP A 123 2.76 3.26 2.75
C TRP A 123 1.87 4.47 2.42
N SER A 124 0.61 4.23 2.03
CA SER A 124 -0.35 5.31 1.74
C SER A 124 -0.60 6.18 2.97
N LEU A 125 -0.83 5.58 4.14
CA LEU A 125 -1.02 6.32 5.40
C LEU A 125 0.18 7.22 5.73
N GLN A 126 1.39 6.74 5.51
CA GLN A 126 2.61 7.50 5.79
C GLN A 126 2.87 8.63 4.77
N ASN A 127 2.44 8.45 3.52
CA ASN A 127 2.92 9.30 2.42
C ASN A 127 1.83 10.12 1.71
N TRP A 128 0.53 9.91 1.97
CA TRP A 128 -0.55 10.51 1.18
C TRP A 128 -0.55 12.04 1.06
N ARG A 129 0.00 12.74 2.06
CA ARG A 129 0.12 14.21 2.01
C ARG A 129 1.38 14.72 1.29
N THR A 130 2.31 13.84 0.96
CA THR A 130 3.69 14.24 0.60
C THR A 130 4.28 13.51 -0.62
N THR A 131 3.66 12.40 -1.05
CA THR A 131 3.98 11.76 -2.33
C THR A 131 3.43 12.58 -3.50
N ASP A 132 4.10 12.52 -4.65
CA ASP A 132 3.58 13.03 -5.93
C ASP A 132 2.99 11.87 -6.79
N SER A 133 2.93 10.65 -6.26
CA SER A 133 2.37 9.47 -6.94
C SER A 133 0.87 9.32 -6.70
N THR A 134 0.20 8.57 -7.57
CA THR A 134 -1.23 8.22 -7.45
C THR A 134 -1.47 6.96 -6.61
N THR A 135 -0.47 6.55 -5.83
CA THR A 135 -0.52 5.29 -5.07
C THR A 135 -1.65 5.27 -4.04
N PRO A 136 -1.85 6.32 -3.20
CA PRO A 136 -2.95 6.34 -2.23
C PRO A 136 -4.32 6.20 -2.90
N GLU A 137 -4.55 6.93 -3.99
CA GLU A 137 -5.78 6.87 -4.77
C GLU A 137 -5.98 5.48 -5.39
N SER A 138 -4.91 4.87 -5.92
CA SER A 138 -4.97 3.53 -6.52
C SER A 138 -5.32 2.44 -5.51
N VAL A 139 -4.87 2.58 -4.25
CA VAL A 139 -5.24 1.70 -3.15
C VAL A 139 -6.73 1.84 -2.84
N ILE A 140 -7.22 3.07 -2.67
CA ILE A 140 -8.64 3.34 -2.40
C ILE A 140 -9.51 2.79 -3.54
N TRP A 141 -9.10 3.01 -4.79
CA TRP A 141 -9.83 2.52 -5.95
C TRP A 141 -9.88 0.99 -6.02
N ASN A 142 -8.80 0.29 -5.68
CA ASN A 142 -8.81 -1.18 -5.60
C ASN A 142 -9.66 -1.72 -4.43
N LEU A 143 -9.95 -0.88 -3.44
CA LEU A 143 -10.84 -1.19 -2.33
C LEU A 143 -12.29 -0.78 -2.62
N ASP A 144 -12.57 -0.02 -3.68
CA ASP A 144 -13.94 0.19 -4.13
C ASP A 144 -14.47 -1.10 -4.76
N PHE A 145 -15.56 -1.61 -4.20
CA PHE A 145 -16.04 -2.94 -4.53
C PHE A 145 -16.42 -3.07 -6.00
N GLU A 146 -15.77 -4.01 -6.67
CA GLU A 146 -16.18 -4.52 -7.96
C GLU A 146 -16.46 -6.03 -7.89
N GLU A 147 -17.61 -6.48 -8.41
CA GLU A 147 -18.05 -7.88 -8.32
C GLU A 147 -17.01 -8.86 -8.87
N HIS A 148 -16.29 -8.46 -9.93
CA HIS A 148 -15.26 -9.27 -10.56
C HIS A 148 -14.00 -9.45 -9.69
N TRP A 149 -13.82 -8.62 -8.66
CA TRP A 149 -12.77 -8.72 -7.64
C TRP A 149 -13.27 -9.21 -6.28
N SER A 150 -14.54 -9.60 -6.15
CA SER A 150 -15.17 -10.11 -4.91
C SER A 150 -14.29 -11.08 -4.10
N LYS A 151 -13.63 -12.03 -4.79
CA LYS A 151 -12.74 -13.02 -4.16
C LYS A 151 -11.57 -12.41 -3.39
N ARG A 152 -11.06 -11.23 -3.80
CA ARG A 152 -9.99 -10.52 -3.07
C ARG A 152 -10.51 -10.08 -1.71
N TYR A 153 -11.68 -9.46 -1.68
CA TYR A 153 -12.29 -8.97 -0.45
C TYR A 153 -12.73 -10.12 0.47
N GLU A 154 -13.33 -11.16 -0.10
CA GLU A 154 -13.74 -12.38 0.63
C GLU A 154 -12.57 -13.19 1.19
N SER A 155 -11.35 -13.01 0.65
CA SER A 155 -10.15 -13.69 1.13
C SER A 155 -9.62 -13.13 2.46
N LEU A 156 -10.11 -11.96 2.87
CA LEU A 156 -9.74 -11.32 4.13
C LEU A 156 -10.58 -11.87 5.28
N ASN A 157 -9.92 -12.15 6.40
CA ASN A 157 -10.64 -12.47 7.63
C ASN A 157 -11.26 -11.21 8.25
N ARG A 158 -12.08 -11.39 9.29
CA ARG A 158 -12.77 -10.28 9.97
C ARG A 158 -11.83 -9.16 10.42
N ALA A 159 -10.70 -9.50 11.06
CA ALA A 159 -9.75 -8.52 11.57
C ALA A 159 -9.05 -7.74 10.45
N GLN A 160 -8.75 -8.41 9.33
CA GLN A 160 -8.19 -7.79 8.13
C GLN A 160 -9.18 -6.84 7.48
N SER A 161 -10.44 -7.25 7.33
CA SER A 161 -11.50 -6.41 6.77
C SER A 161 -11.82 -5.21 7.65
N GLU A 162 -11.76 -5.36 8.97
CA GLU A 162 -11.86 -4.25 9.93
C GLU A 162 -10.70 -3.25 9.78
N ALA A 163 -9.47 -3.72 9.56
CA ALA A 163 -8.32 -2.85 9.32
C ALA A 163 -8.46 -2.07 8.00
N VAL A 164 -9.02 -2.71 6.95
CA VAL A 164 -9.34 -2.04 5.69
C VAL A 164 -10.44 -0.99 5.87
N TYR A 165 -11.49 -1.29 6.65
CA TYR A 165 -12.53 -0.31 6.99
C TYR A 165 -11.94 0.92 7.69
N ASP A 166 -11.12 0.72 8.73
CA ASP A 166 -10.48 1.81 9.48
C ASP A 166 -9.58 2.66 8.57
N PHE A 167 -8.85 2.03 7.64
CA PHE A 167 -8.05 2.71 6.63
C PHE A 167 -8.91 3.62 5.74
N LEU A 168 -10.04 3.11 5.23
CA LEU A 168 -10.93 3.91 4.38
C LEU A 168 -11.58 5.04 5.17
N GLU A 169 -11.98 4.82 6.43
CA GLU A 169 -12.55 5.85 7.29
C GLU A 169 -11.55 6.99 7.52
N PHE A 170 -10.27 6.68 7.70
CA PHE A 170 -9.22 7.70 7.77
C PHE A 170 -9.18 8.57 6.50
N PHE A 171 -9.18 7.96 5.31
CA PHE A 171 -9.13 8.73 4.07
C PHE A 171 -10.42 9.51 3.81
N ASP A 172 -11.59 8.96 4.14
CA ASP A 172 -12.87 9.68 4.08
C ASP A 172 -12.85 10.93 4.99
N ARG A 173 -12.27 10.80 6.19
CA ARG A 173 -12.14 11.89 7.16
C ARG A 173 -11.14 12.97 6.77
N TYR A 174 -9.94 12.58 6.33
CA TYR A 174 -8.80 13.51 6.22
C TYR A 174 -8.47 13.94 4.80
N SER A 175 -8.74 13.11 3.78
CA SER A 175 -8.35 13.41 2.39
C SER A 175 -9.35 14.33 1.68
N GLY A 176 -10.61 14.34 2.13
CA GLY A 176 -11.70 15.05 1.45
C GLY A 176 -12.08 14.46 0.09
N GLN A 177 -11.56 13.28 -0.27
CA GLN A 177 -11.95 12.53 -1.47
C GLN A 177 -13.11 11.58 -1.14
N ASP A 178 -14.18 11.59 -1.95
CA ASP A 178 -15.37 10.74 -1.72
C ASP A 178 -15.15 9.26 -2.11
N ASP A 179 -14.05 8.92 -2.79
CA ASP A 179 -13.79 7.54 -3.22
C ASP A 179 -13.69 6.57 -2.04
N ALA A 180 -13.09 7.00 -0.92
CA ALA A 180 -13.03 6.21 0.30
C ALA A 180 -14.43 5.99 0.92
N GLY A 181 -15.23 7.05 1.02
CA GLY A 181 -16.61 6.98 1.46
C GLY A 181 -17.48 6.09 0.57
N LYS A 182 -17.25 6.11 -0.75
CA LYS A 182 -17.90 5.23 -1.72
C LYS A 182 -17.55 3.76 -1.48
N ALA A 183 -16.26 3.43 -1.32
CA ALA A 183 -15.80 2.08 -1.02
C ALA A 183 -16.42 1.55 0.29
N ILE A 184 -16.50 2.38 1.32
CA ILE A 184 -17.18 2.03 2.59
C ILE A 184 -18.64 1.65 2.33
N ARG A 185 -19.39 2.51 1.62
CA ARG A 185 -20.81 2.27 1.34
C ARG A 185 -21.04 1.03 0.48
N SER A 186 -20.15 0.73 -0.45
CA SER A 186 -20.32 -0.37 -1.40
C SER A 186 -20.09 -1.74 -0.76
N TYR A 187 -19.11 -1.91 0.12
CA TYR A 187 -18.80 -3.21 0.72
C TYR A 187 -18.30 -3.15 2.16
N TRP A 188 -17.45 -2.19 2.53
CA TRP A 188 -16.74 -2.28 3.81
C TRP A 188 -17.59 -1.93 5.05
N HIS A 189 -18.75 -1.27 4.89
CA HIS A 189 -19.64 -0.90 5.99
C HIS A 189 -20.06 -2.07 6.90
N GLN A 190 -20.07 -3.30 6.38
CA GLN A 190 -20.38 -4.52 7.13
C GLN A 190 -19.32 -4.90 8.18
N PHE A 191 -18.14 -4.29 8.10
CA PHE A 191 -17.03 -4.51 9.03
C PHE A 191 -16.81 -3.33 9.99
N ARG A 192 -17.75 -2.37 10.02
CA ARG A 192 -17.74 -1.33 11.05
C ARG A 192 -17.75 -1.97 12.44
N LYS A 193 -16.92 -1.44 13.34
CA LYS A 193 -16.87 -1.82 14.75
C LYS A 193 -18.04 -1.18 15.50
N ASP A 194 -18.70 -1.96 16.36
CA ASP A 194 -19.79 -1.50 17.22
C ASP A 194 -19.29 -0.65 18.40
#